data_AF-A0A8W8JB92-F1
#
_entry.id   AF-A0A8W8JB92-F1
#
_cell.length_a   1.000
_cell.length_b   1.000
_cell.length_c   1.000
_cell.angle_alpha   90.00
_cell.angle_beta   90.00
_cell.angle_gamma   90.00
#
_symmetry.space_group_name_H-M   'P 1'
#
loop_
_entity.id
_entity.type
_entity.pdbx_description
1 polymer ?
#
loop_
_entity_poly.entity_id
_entity_poly.type
_entity_poly.pdbx_seq_one_letter_code
_entity_poly.pdbx_strand_id
1 'polypeptide(L)'
;VFIVKDKPHPRFRRQGINLIHTAKVPLGKALTGCTVEIITLDERVLHIPINDIIKPGYTKVVPGEGMPVSADPTKKGDLVIEFDIEFPTSLTPDRKDLIKKALLH
;
A
#
# COMPACT_ATOMS: atom_id res chain seq x y z
N VAL A 1 -6.59 11.09 35.70
CA VAL A 1 -6.92 11.21 34.26
C VAL A 1 -6.01 10.26 33.50
N PHE A 2 -6.56 9.31 32.74
CA PHE A 2 -5.78 8.40 31.89
C PHE A 2 -5.96 8.81 30.42
N ILE A 3 -4.87 8.88 29.67
CA ILE A 3 -4.87 9.21 28.24
C ILE A 3 -4.39 7.98 27.49
N VAL A 4 -5.26 7.45 26.63
CA VAL A 4 -4.91 6.35 25.74
C VAL A 4 -4.07 6.91 24.59
N LYS A 5 -2.92 6.29 24.33
CA LYS A 5 -2.05 6.60 23.20
C LYS A 5 -1.81 5.34 22.38
N ASP A 6 -1.87 5.48 21.06
CA ASP A 6 -1.52 4.40 20.15
C ASP A 6 -0.03 4.07 20.27
N LYS A 7 0.30 2.79 20.36
CA LYS A 7 1.68 2.32 20.24
C LYS A 7 2.03 2.16 18.76
N PRO A 8 3.26 2.48 18.32
CA PRO A 8 3.71 2.18 16.97
C PRO A 8 3.50 0.69 16.66
N HIS A 9 2.90 0.40 15.50
CA HIS A 9 2.68 -0.95 15.02
C HIS A 9 3.55 -1.21 13.78
N PRO A 10 4.19 -2.39 13.65
CA PRO A 10 5.14 -2.65 12.57
C PRO A 10 4.53 -2.61 11.17
N ARG A 11 3.23 -2.93 11.05
CA ARG A 11 2.53 -3.02 9.74
C ARG A 11 1.62 -1.84 9.42
N PHE A 12 1.17 -1.10 10.44
CA PHE A 12 0.06 -0.16 10.28
C PHE A 12 0.29 1.12 11.07
N ARG A 13 -0.13 2.24 10.49
CA ARG A 13 -0.28 3.52 11.18
C ARG A 13 -1.76 3.85 11.26
N ARG A 14 -2.28 4.12 12.46
CA ARG A 14 -3.67 4.55 12.63
C ARG A 14 -3.83 6.02 12.27
N GLN A 15 -4.88 6.37 11.53
CA GLN A 15 -5.29 7.74 11.25
C GLN A 15 -6.79 7.86 11.49
N GLY A 16 -7.18 8.27 12.71
CA GLY A 16 -8.57 8.28 13.12
C GLY A 16 -9.17 6.86 13.15
N ILE A 17 -10.16 6.62 12.28
CA ILE A 17 -10.78 5.29 12.09
C ILE A 17 -10.15 4.48 10.95
N ASN A 18 -9.23 5.07 10.20
CA ASN A 18 -8.56 4.42 9.07
C ASN A 18 -7.23 3.81 9.49
N LEU A 19 -6.82 2.77 8.78
CA LEU A 19 -5.49 2.17 8.88
C LEU A 19 -4.69 2.51 7.63
N ILE A 20 -3.44 2.94 7.82
CA ILE A 20 -2.49 3.20 6.74
C ILE A 20 -1.48 2.07 6.71
N HIS A 21 -1.26 1.47 5.55
CA HIS A 21 -0.22 0.47 5.30
C HIS A 21 0.69 0.95 4.18
N THR A 22 2.01 0.90 4.37
CA THR A 22 2.97 1.26 3.34
C THR A 22 3.51 -0.01 2.68
N ALA A 23 3.11 -0.26 1.43
CA ALA A 23 3.55 -1.39 0.63
C ALA A 23 4.78 -1.02 -0.20
N LYS A 24 5.86 -1.78 -0.05
CA LYS A 24 7.05 -1.65 -0.90
C LYS A 24 6.86 -2.41 -2.19
N VAL A 25 7.03 -1.74 -3.32
CA VAL A 25 6.80 -2.34 -4.64
C VAL A 25 7.96 -2.00 -5.58
N PRO A 26 8.61 -3.00 -6.20
CA PRO A 26 9.62 -2.76 -7.22
C PRO A 26 9.06 -1.99 -8.41
N LEU A 27 9.86 -1.09 -9.00
CA LEU A 27 9.45 -0.26 -10.15
C LEU A 27 8.82 -1.05 -11.28
N GLY A 28 9.34 -2.25 -11.62
CA GLY A 28 8.76 -3.10 -12.65
C GLY A 28 7.29 -3.44 -12.36
N LYS A 29 7.00 -3.90 -11.14
CA LYS A 29 5.64 -4.19 -10.67
C LYS A 29 4.76 -2.95 -10.61
N ALA A 30 5.33 -1.80 -10.25
CA ALA A 30 4.63 -0.53 -10.26
C ALA A 30 4.15 -0.12 -11.66
N LEU A 31 4.92 -0.48 -12.71
CA LEU A 31 4.59 -0.18 -14.10
C LEU A 31 3.69 -1.24 -14.76
N THR A 32 3.79 -2.51 -14.36
CA THR A 32 3.11 -3.63 -15.03
C THR A 32 1.91 -4.19 -14.25
N GLY A 33 1.63 -3.66 -13.07
CA GLY A 33 0.63 -4.20 -12.14
C GLY A 33 1.18 -5.26 -11.18
N CYS A 34 0.51 -5.42 -10.05
CA CYS A 34 0.88 -6.37 -9.01
C CYS A 34 -0.32 -6.75 -8.11
N THR A 35 -0.13 -7.78 -7.29
CA THR A 35 -1.03 -8.08 -6.17
C THR A 35 -0.30 -7.80 -4.87
N VAL A 36 -0.88 -6.95 -4.02
CA VAL A 36 -0.36 -6.69 -2.67
C VAL A 36 -1.02 -7.67 -1.71
N GLU A 37 -0.20 -8.35 -0.92
CA GLU A 37 -0.66 -9.21 0.17
C GLU A 37 -0.57 -8.43 1.48
N ILE A 38 -1.68 -8.35 2.22
CA ILE A 38 -1.73 -7.67 3.51
C ILE A 38 -2.33 -8.62 4.54
N ILE A 39 -1.59 -8.86 5.61
CA ILE A 39 -2.09 -9.54 6.79
C ILE A 39 -2.72 -8.49 7.71
N THR A 40 -4.03 -8.56 7.92
CA THR A 40 -4.83 -7.62 8.72
C THR A 40 -4.58 -7.77 10.22
N LEU A 41 -5.15 -6.87 11.03
CA LEU A 41 -5.06 -6.94 12.50
C LEU A 41 -5.80 -8.17 13.09
N ASP A 42 -6.80 -8.70 12.39
CA ASP A 42 -7.50 -9.94 12.72
C ASP A 42 -6.90 -11.17 12.02
N GLU A 43 -5.67 -11.05 11.50
CA GLU A 43 -4.87 -12.13 10.91
C GLU A 43 -5.47 -12.78 9.65
N ARG A 44 -6.41 -12.10 8.97
CA ARG A 44 -6.83 -12.46 7.62
C ARG A 44 -5.78 -12.02 6.60
N VAL A 45 -5.68 -12.76 5.51
CA VAL A 45 -4.83 -12.39 4.37
C VAL A 45 -5.71 -11.78 3.28
N LEU A 46 -5.42 -10.53 2.91
CA LEU A 46 -6.06 -9.84 1.79
C LEU A 46 -5.13 -9.87 0.59
N HIS A 47 -5.65 -10.30 -0.56
CA HIS A 47 -4.97 -10.22 -1.85
C HIS A 47 -5.60 -9.11 -2.69
N ILE A 48 -4.87 -8.00 -2.85
CA ILE A 48 -5.41 -6.78 -3.44
C ILE A 48 -4.76 -6.56 -4.80
N PRO A 49 -5.46 -6.81 -5.91
CA PRO A 49 -4.92 -6.59 -7.25
C PRO A 49 -4.84 -5.09 -7.55
N ILE A 50 -3.69 -4.67 -8.06
CA ILE A 50 -3.40 -3.33 -8.56
C ILE A 50 -3.07 -3.47 -10.04
N ASN A 51 -4.05 -3.12 -10.87
CA ASN A 51 -3.94 -3.19 -12.33
C ASN A 51 -3.49 -1.85 -12.93
N ASP A 52 -3.62 -0.76 -12.18
CA ASP A 52 -3.22 0.58 -12.60
C ASP A 52 -1.72 0.80 -12.37
N ILE A 53 -1.15 1.77 -13.10
CA ILE A 53 0.24 2.21 -12.87
C ILE A 53 0.35 2.90 -11.50
N ILE A 54 1.24 2.38 -10.66
CA ILE A 54 1.55 2.93 -9.34
C ILE A 54 2.59 4.05 -9.52
N LYS A 55 2.15 5.29 -9.32
CA LYS A 55 3.01 6.49 -9.32
C LYS A 55 3.36 6.92 -7.89
N PRO A 56 4.43 7.68 -7.66
CA PRO A 56 4.69 8.29 -6.36
C PRO A 56 3.47 9.07 -5.85
N GLY A 57 3.06 8.81 -4.60
CA GLY A 57 1.86 9.39 -4.00
C GLY A 57 0.54 8.72 -4.41
N TYR A 58 0.56 7.69 -5.25
CA TYR A 58 -0.61 6.85 -5.48
C TYR A 58 -1.02 6.15 -4.19
N THR A 59 -2.32 6.07 -3.95
CA THR A 59 -2.90 5.33 -2.83
C THR A 59 -4.03 4.43 -3.31
N LYS A 60 -4.19 3.29 -2.66
CA LYS A 60 -5.32 2.37 -2.88
C LYS A 60 -6.14 2.32 -1.61
N VAL A 61 -7.43 2.65 -1.71
CA VAL A 61 -8.39 2.49 -0.61
C VAL A 61 -9.04 1.11 -0.71
N VAL A 62 -9.08 0.40 0.41
CA VAL A 62 -9.83 -0.84 0.61
C VAL A 62 -10.92 -0.56 1.65
N PRO A 63 -12.17 -0.36 1.20
CA PRO A 63 -13.26 0.04 2.08
C PRO A 63 -13.54 -0.98 3.18
N GLY A 64 -13.81 -0.51 4.40
CA GLY A 64 -14.25 -1.35 5.52
C GLY A 64 -13.16 -2.20 6.20
N GLU A 65 -11.90 -2.06 5.79
CA GLU A 65 -10.75 -2.78 6.37
C GLU A 65 -9.94 -1.94 7.37
N GLY A 66 -10.51 -0.83 7.84
CA GLY A 66 -9.96 0.01 8.90
C GLY A 66 -10.36 -0.42 10.31
N MET A 67 -10.28 0.53 11.26
CA MET A 67 -10.66 0.31 12.66
C MET A 67 -12.18 0.37 12.84
N PRO A 68 -12.76 -0.39 13.79
CA PRO A 68 -14.15 -0.22 14.18
C PRO A 68 -14.40 1.18 14.75
N VAL A 69 -15.57 1.74 14.45
CA VAL A 69 -16.00 3.04 14.96
C VAL A 69 -16.47 2.89 16.40
N SER A 70 -15.92 3.66 17.34
CA SER A 70 -16.25 3.51 18.78
C SER A 70 -17.73 3.68 19.10
N ALA A 71 -18.45 4.50 18.32
CA ALA A 71 -19.89 4.75 18.49
C ALA A 71 -20.76 3.63 17.91
N ASP A 72 -20.26 2.89 16.92
CA ASP A 72 -20.97 1.79 16.25
C ASP A 72 -19.94 0.77 15.74
N PRO A 73 -19.63 -0.26 16.54
CA PRO A 73 -18.60 -1.25 16.19
C PRO A 73 -18.93 -2.10 14.96
N THR A 74 -20.16 -2.04 14.45
CA THR A 74 -20.55 -2.71 13.19
C THR A 74 -20.00 -1.97 11.97
N LYS A 75 -19.63 -0.69 12.13
CA LYS A 75 -18.99 0.13 11.10
C LYS A 75 -17.49 0.14 11.30
N LYS A 76 -16.77 0.10 10.19
CA LYS A 76 -15.31 0.24 10.14
C LYS A 76 -14.95 1.41 9.23
N GLY A 77 -13.80 2.03 9.52
CA GLY A 77 -13.12 2.87 8.55
C GLY A 77 -12.48 2.04 7.44
N ASP A 78 -11.56 2.65 6.72
CA ASP A 78 -10.92 2.04 5.56
C ASP A 78 -9.45 1.72 5.80
N LEU A 79 -8.93 0.77 5.01
CA LEU A 79 -7.49 0.56 4.85
C LEU A 79 -7.01 1.37 3.66
N VAL A 80 -6.02 2.23 3.88
CA VAL A 80 -5.36 3.02 2.83
C VAL A 80 -3.95 2.45 2.63
N ILE A 81 -3.68 2.01 1.43
CA ILE A 81 -2.37 1.50 1.02
C ILE A 81 -1.61 2.63 0.35
N GLU A 82 -0.53 3.05 0.98
CA GLU A 82 0.49 3.92 0.39
C GLU A 82 1.56 3.04 -0.25
N PHE A 83 2.16 3.51 -1.33
CA PHE A 83 3.17 2.75 -2.07
C PHE A 83 4.53 3.43 -2.01
N ASP A 84 5.53 2.67 -1.58
CA ASP A 84 6.94 3.04 -1.65
C ASP A 84 7.57 2.30 -2.84
N ILE A 85 7.95 3.05 -3.88
CA ILE A 85 8.42 2.49 -5.15
C ILE A 85 9.93 2.29 -5.07
N GLU A 86 10.35 1.03 -5.12
CA GLU A 86 11.77 0.67 -5.09
C GLU A 86 12.36 0.70 -6.49
N PHE A 87 13.14 1.74 -6.78
CA PHE A 87 13.90 1.86 -8.02
C PHE A 87 15.12 0.93 -8.00
N PRO A 88 15.48 0.31 -9.15
CA PRO A 88 16.74 -0.42 -9.25
C PRO A 88 17.92 0.55 -9.09
N THR A 89 18.96 0.11 -8.37
CA THR A 89 20.18 0.92 -8.18
C THR A 89 21.00 1.07 -9.45
N SER A 90 20.88 0.11 -10.38
CA SER A 90 21.55 0.14 -11.68
C SER A 90 20.80 -0.70 -12.72
N LEU A 91 21.07 -0.42 -14.00
CA LEU A 91 20.56 -1.18 -15.15
C LEU A 91 21.68 -1.28 -16.19
N THR A 92 21.78 -2.45 -16.85
CA THR A 92 22.72 -2.65 -17.96
C THR A 92 22.33 -1.80 -19.18
N PRO A 93 23.27 -1.49 -20.09
CA PRO A 93 22.96 -0.75 -21.31
C PRO A 93 21.79 -1.36 -22.10
N ASP A 94 21.80 -2.68 -22.32
CA ASP A 94 20.74 -3.39 -23.05
C ASP A 94 19.37 -3.22 -22.40
N ARG A 95 19.28 -3.31 -21.06
CA ARG A 95 18.02 -3.10 -20.33
C ARG A 95 17.54 -1.66 -20.43
N LYS A 96 18.45 -0.68 -20.38
CA LYS A 96 18.11 0.73 -20.57
C LYS A 96 17.54 0.97 -21.97
N ASP A 97 18.13 0.36 -23.00
CA ASP A 97 17.65 0.52 -24.36
C ASP A 97 16.29 -0.15 -24.60
N LEU A 98 16.03 -1.30 -23.97
CA LEU A 98 14.70 -1.92 -23.97
C LEU A 98 13.65 -1.03 -23.28
N ILE A 99 13.99 -0.40 -22.15
CA ILE A 99 13.09 0.50 -21.44
C ILE A 99 12.86 1.80 -22.23
N LYS A 100 13.91 2.39 -22.82
CA LYS A 100 13.80 3.58 -23.68
C LYS A 100 12.89 3.32 -24.86
N LYS A 101 12.99 2.12 -25.46
CA LYS A 101 12.01 1.68 -26.43
C LYS A 101 10.64 1.71 -25.75
N ALA A 102 10.34 0.79 -24.84
CA ALA A 102 9.00 0.66 -24.27
C ALA A 102 8.32 1.94 -23.76
N LEU A 103 9.07 2.91 -23.19
CA LEU A 103 8.51 4.08 -22.50
C LEU A 103 8.72 5.44 -23.18
N LEU A 104 9.72 5.57 -24.06
CA LEU A 104 10.14 6.86 -24.64
C LEU A 104 10.05 6.86 -26.18
N HIS A 105 9.34 5.91 -26.77
CA HIS A 105 9.01 5.88 -28.19
C HIS A 105 8.37 7.20 -28.66
#